data_AF-A0A6V8PT78-F1
#
_entry.id   AF-A0A6V8PT78-F1
#
_cell.length_a   1.000
_cell.length_b   1.000
_cell.length_c   1.000
_cell.angle_alpha   90.00
_cell.angle_beta   90.00
_cell.angle_gamma   90.00
#
_symmetry.space_group_name_H-M   'P 1'
#
loop_
_entity.id
_entity.type
_entity.pdbx_description
1 polymer ?
#
loop_
_entity_poly.entity_id
_entity_poly.type
_entity_poly.pdbx_seq_one_letter_code
_entity_poly.pdbx_strand_id
1 'polypeptide(L)' 'LSPMLVEALQLGKTLRENADYYGEFSEAAAIQMLEDAEEFLKTAKRLTKQESRIPKTE' A
#
# COMPACT_ATOMS: atom_id res chain seq x y z
N LEU A 1 -7.33 7.14 -7.36
CA LEU A 1 -6.27 6.53 -6.53
C LEU A 1 -5.84 7.54 -5.48
N SER A 2 -5.73 7.15 -4.21
CA SER A 2 -5.34 8.06 -3.12
C SER A 2 -3.85 8.42 -3.25
N PRO A 3 -3.45 9.70 -3.10
CA PRO A 3 -2.04 10.12 -3.06
C PRO A 3 -1.21 9.31 -2.06
N MET A 4 -1.81 8.95 -0.92
CA MET A 4 -1.14 8.17 0.14
C MET A 4 -0.59 6.82 -0.32
N LEU A 5 -1.24 6.17 -1.30
CA LEU A 5 -0.73 4.89 -1.81
C LEU A 5 0.57 5.07 -2.59
N VAL A 6 0.65 6.15 -3.38
CA VAL A 6 1.85 6.46 -4.16
C VAL A 6 3.01 6.77 -3.22
N GLU A 7 2.73 7.52 -2.14
CA GLU A 7 3.70 7.83 -1.09
C GLU A 7 4.18 6.57 -0.36
N ALA A 8 3.27 5.65 0.01
CA ALA A 8 3.63 4.38 0.64
C ALA A 8 4.54 3.50 -0.24
N LEU A 9 4.28 3.46 -1.56
CA LEU A 9 5.14 2.73 -2.50
C LEU A 9 6.52 3.39 -2.64
N GLN A 10 6.58 4.72 -2.65
CA GLN A 10 7.85 5.45 -2.65
C GLN A 10 8.64 5.21 -1.36
N LEU A 11 7.98 5.22 -0.21
CA LEU A 11 8.60 4.89 1.08
C LEU A 11 9.20 3.48 1.05
N GLY A 12 8.45 2.49 0.57
CA GLY A 12 8.94 1.11 0.43
C GLY A 12 10.16 0.97 -0.47
N LYS A 13 10.17 1.68 -1.60
CA LYS A 13 11.35 1.74 -2.49
C LYS A 13 12.56 2.31 -1.75
N THR A 14 12.39 3.42 -1.05
CA THR A 14 13.46 4.07 -0.27
C THR A 14 14.00 3.15 0.82
N LEU A 15 13.14 2.47 1.57
CA LEU A 15 13.57 1.53 2.62
C LEU A 15 14.40 0.38 2.06
N ARG A 16 13.99 -0.19 0.92
CA ARG A 16 14.77 -1.22 0.23
C ARG A 16 16.13 -0.68 -0.21
N GLU A 17 16.16 0.48 -0.85
CA GLU A 17 17.40 1.10 -1.33
C GLU A 17 18.37 1.41 -0.16
N ASN A 18 17.83 1.86 0.97
CA ASN A 18 18.64 2.11 2.17
C ASN A 18 19.23 0.83 2.76
N ALA A 19 18.44 -0.24 2.85
CA ALA A 19 18.90 -1.54 3.31
C ALA A 19 19.95 -2.14 2.36
N ASP A 20 19.71 -2.10 1.05
CA ASP A 20 20.56 -2.74 0.04
C ASP A 20 21.90 -2.00 -0.16
N TYR A 21 21.89 -0.66 -0.20
CA TYR A 21 23.08 0.12 -0.51
C TYR A 21 23.86 0.60 0.71
N TYR A 22 23.18 0.82 1.83
CA TYR A 22 23.78 1.43 3.01
C TYR A 22 23.69 0.54 4.27
N GLY A 23 22.97 -0.58 4.22
CA GLY A 23 22.72 -1.43 5.39
C GLY A 23 21.87 -0.73 6.46
N GLU A 24 21.12 0.30 6.08
CA GLU A 24 20.32 1.09 7.01
C GLU A 24 18.89 0.57 7.07
N PHE A 25 18.48 0.13 8.26
CA PHE A 25 17.15 -0.37 8.54
C PHE A 25 16.40 0.57 9.48
N SER A 26 15.09 0.68 9.30
CA SER A 26 14.22 1.47 10.18
C SER A 26 13.00 0.66 10.56
N GLU A 27 12.95 0.23 11.82
CA GLU A 27 11.81 -0.51 12.39
C GLU A 27 10.52 0.32 12.31
N ALA A 28 10.58 1.60 12.69
CA ALA A 28 9.41 2.48 12.66
C ALA A 28 8.83 2.63 11.25
N ALA A 29 9.69 2.81 10.24
CA ALA A 29 9.24 2.94 8.86
C ALA A 29 8.74 1.60 8.28
N ALA A 30 9.32 0.48 8.70
CA ALA A 30 8.82 -0.85 8.34
C ALA A 30 7.42 -1.11 8.93
N ILE A 31 7.18 -0.71 10.18
CA ILE A 31 5.84 -0.77 10.81
C ILE A 31 4.84 0.08 10.03
N GLN A 32 5.18 1.34 9.72
CA GLN A 32 4.31 2.22 8.93
C GLN A 32 3.96 1.59 7.57
N MET A 33 4.93 0.95 6.91
CA MET A 33 4.70 0.30 5.61
C MET A 33 3.72 -0.87 5.70
N LEU A 34 3.71 -1.61 6.82
CA LEU A 34 2.74 -2.68 7.06
C LEU A 34 1.32 -2.11 7.24
N GLU A 35 1.18 -1.03 8.00
CA GLU A 35 -0.10 -0.35 8.22
C GLU A 35 -0.66 0.22 6.91
N ASP A 36 0.18 0.87 6.11
CA ASP A 36 -0.21 1.41 4.80
C ASP A 36 -0.66 0.29 3.83
N ALA A 37 0.04 -0.85 3.86
CA ALA A 37 -0.32 -2.02 3.05
C ALA A 37 -1.66 -2.62 3.49
N GLU A 38 -1.95 -2.68 4.78
CA GLU A 38 -3.23 -3.17 5.30
C GLU A 38 -4.40 -2.30 4.83
N GLU A 39 -4.28 -0.97 4.97
CA GLU A 39 -5.33 -0.04 4.54
C GLU A 39 -5.52 -0.06 3.02
N PHE A 40 -4.45 -0.21 2.25
CA PHE A 40 -4.54 -0.43 0.81
C PHE A 40 -5.34 -1.69 0.47
N LEU A 41 -5.01 -2.84 1.07
CA LEU A 41 -5.70 -4.11 0.81
C LEU A 41 -7.18 -4.04 1.19
N LYS A 42 -7.49 -3.37 2.31
CA LYS A 42 -8.87 -3.14 2.75
C LYS A 42 -9.64 -2.28 1.74
N THR A 43 -9.03 -1.20 1.25
CA THR A 43 -9.64 -0.34 0.22
C THR A 43 -9.82 -1.09 -1.11
N ALA A 44 -8.83 -1.84 -1.55
CA ALA A 44 -8.91 -2.66 -2.76
C ALA A 44 -10.03 -3.72 -2.67
N LYS A 45 -10.15 -4.41 -1.52
CA LYS A 45 -11.25 -5.35 -1.25
C LYS A 45 -12.61 -4.67 -1.28
N ARG A 46 -12.74 -3.45 -0.74
CA ARG A 46 -14.00 -2.69 -0.76
C ARG A 46 -14.42 -2.35 -2.19
N LEU A 47 -13.48 -1.84 -3.00
CA LEU A 47 -13.75 -1.44 -4.38
C LEU A 47 -14.14 -2.64 -5.25
N THR A 48 -13.38 -3.73 -5.16
CA THR A 48 -13.64 -4.96 -5.94
C THR A 48 -14.93 -5.67 -5.51
N LYS A 49 -15.32 -5.61 -4.23
CA LYS A 49 -16.63 -6.11 -3.78
C LYS A 49 -17.81 -5.21 -4.20
N GLN A 50 -17.61 -3.91 -4.36
CA GLN A 50 -18.65 -3.01 -4.86
C GLN A 50 -18.96 -3.24 -6.34
N GLU A 51 -17.97 -3.57 -7.17
CA GLU A 51 -18.22 -3.94 -8.58
C GLU A 51 -19.12 -5.18 -8.73
N SER A 52 -19.05 -6.12 -7.79
CA SER A 52 -19.92 -7.31 -7.79
C SER A 52 -21.40 -7.04 -7.50
N ARG A 53 -21.76 -5.79 -7.13
CA ARG A 53 -23.13 -5.36 -6.81
C ARG A 53 -23.76 -4.44 -7.87
N ILE A 54 -23.07 -4.13 -8.95
CA ILE A 54 -23.67 -3.42 -10.08
C ILE A 54 -24.57 -4.43 -10.80
N PRO A 55 -25.90 -4.25 -10.84
CA PRO A 55 -26.78 -5.14 -11.60
C PRO A 55 -26.34 -5.10 -13.05
N LYS A 56 -26.12 -6.27 -13.66
CA LYS A 56 -25.99 -6.33 -15.12
C LYS A 56 -27.33 -5.89 -15.70
N THR A 57 -27.37 -4.73 -16.34
CA THR A 57 -28.49 -4.33 -17.18
C THR A 57 -28.55 -5.32 -18.35
N GLU A 58 -29.60 -6.12 -18.38
CA GLU A 58 -30.02 -6.90 -19.55
C GLU A 58 -30.45 -5.98 -20.70
#